data_AF-A0A9C7QSV5-F1
#
_entry.id   AF-A0A9C7QSV5-F1
#
_cell.length_a   1.000
_cell.length_b   1.000
_cell.length_c   1.000
_cell.angle_alpha   90.00
_cell.angle_beta   90.00
_cell.angle_gamma   90.00
#
_symmetry.space_group_name_H-M   'P 1'
#
loop_
_entity.id
_entity.type
_entity.pdbx_description
1 polymer ?
#
loop_
_entity_poly.entity_id
_entity_poly.type
_entity_poly.pdbx_seq_one_letter_code
_entity_poly.pdbx_strand_id
1 'polypeptide(L)'
;MENKDQRLEIRIPQQQLAEVDAIIDSIDPRFKPSRSDVVRSFIAQGIDRHYGRGGQVQDTLPLGQRISLFFQICQQQQMQYALESKRPPVLGQRRGHDSNITPEALVRQVYLQRMFWFFELDRSSLAAIDGVLTCDEVLSLMEPEPGREVCAEVNGVAQLLAMFSQIEAVRQQAEQDSGYTDIQEKITLIRHYASRCRIPLHFDGYPETWVRHNQIASLMQWIEEGKAGNYLCSGYGSRIFTRHSENADAGRQYAQMLQVHQDITGEGGKLDLDGLIVMVQDRRLDFSTPA
;
A
#
# COMPACT_ATOMS: atom_id res chain seq x y z
N MET A 1 13.95 -13.52 -23.63
CA MET A 1 14.20 -14.86 -24.21
C MET A 1 13.15 -15.79 -23.63
N GLU A 2 12.43 -16.55 -24.46
CA GLU A 2 11.54 -17.61 -23.95
C GLU A 2 12.37 -18.61 -23.15
N ASN A 3 12.09 -18.76 -21.85
CA ASN A 3 12.63 -19.85 -21.05
C ASN A 3 11.96 -21.15 -21.50
N LYS A 4 12.52 -21.80 -22.52
CA LYS A 4 12.14 -23.15 -22.90
C LYS A 4 12.75 -24.11 -21.90
N ASP A 5 11.92 -24.89 -21.22
CA ASP A 5 12.37 -25.97 -20.35
C ASP A 5 13.21 -26.97 -21.14
N GLN A 6 14.52 -27.00 -20.86
CA GLN A 6 15.43 -27.98 -21.43
C GLN A 6 15.46 -29.23 -20.55
N ARG A 7 15.25 -30.39 -21.17
CA ARG A 7 15.36 -31.69 -20.49
C ARG A 7 16.79 -32.21 -20.62
N LEU A 8 17.40 -32.54 -19.48
CA LEU A 8 18.75 -33.07 -19.38
C LEU A 8 18.72 -34.39 -18.62
N GLU A 9 19.47 -35.38 -19.08
CA GLU A 9 19.67 -36.65 -18.36
C GLU A 9 20.98 -36.59 -17.56
N ILE A 10 20.88 -36.84 -16.26
CA ILE A 10 22.02 -36.79 -15.34
C ILE A 10 22.27 -38.20 -14.80
N ARG A 11 23.52 -38.64 -14.84
CA ARG A 11 23.95 -39.90 -14.25
C ARG A 11 24.55 -39.63 -12.88
N ILE A 12 23.92 -40.15 -11.83
CA ILE A 12 24.39 -40.06 -10.44
C ILE A 12 24.54 -41.46 -9.82
N PRO A 13 25.42 -41.63 -8.82
CA PRO A 13 25.51 -42.85 -8.04
C PRO A 13 24.18 -43.22 -7.39
N GLN A 14 23.89 -44.53 -7.31
CA GLN A 14 22.64 -45.04 -6.74
C GLN A 14 22.41 -44.60 -5.28
N GLN A 15 23.49 -44.45 -4.51
CA GLN A 15 23.43 -43.95 -3.14
C GLN A 15 22.86 -42.52 -3.07
N GLN A 16 23.27 -41.63 -3.98
CA GLN A 16 22.76 -40.25 -4.02
C GLN A 16 21.31 -40.20 -4.50
N LEU A 17 20.91 -41.09 -5.40
CA LEU A 17 19.50 -41.21 -5.79
C LEU A 17 18.63 -41.64 -4.60
N ALA A 18 19.10 -42.58 -3.78
CA ALA A 18 18.41 -43.01 -2.57
C ALA A 18 18.31 -41.89 -1.52
N GLU A 19 19.32 -41.04 -1.40
CA GLU A 19 19.28 -39.84 -0.55
C GLU A 19 18.25 -38.82 -1.05
N VAL A 20 18.15 -38.59 -2.37
CA VAL A 20 17.09 -37.75 -2.96
C VAL A 20 15.71 -38.30 -2.66
N ASP A 21 15.52 -39.63 -2.76
CA ASP A 21 14.26 -40.27 -2.40
C ASP A 21 13.92 -40.12 -0.91
N ALA A 22 14.91 -40.29 -0.03
CA ALA A 22 14.72 -40.09 1.42
C ALA A 22 14.30 -38.64 1.75
N ILE A 23 14.84 -37.65 1.04
CA ILE A 23 14.42 -36.25 1.17
C ILE A 23 12.96 -36.08 0.74
N ILE A 24 12.55 -36.65 -0.39
CA ILE A 24 11.15 -36.60 -0.85
C ILE A 24 10.21 -37.26 0.15
N ASP A 25 10.62 -38.38 0.73
CA ASP A 25 9.82 -39.13 1.71
C ASP A 25 9.72 -38.44 3.08
N SER A 26 10.64 -37.52 3.38
CA SER A 26 10.59 -36.69 4.60
C SER A 26 9.62 -35.52 4.51
N ILE A 27 9.10 -35.21 3.32
CA ILE A 27 8.18 -34.10 3.06
C ILE A 27 6.73 -34.57 3.24
N ASP A 28 5.86 -33.68 3.73
CA ASP A 28 4.44 -33.97 4.00
C ASP A 28 3.79 -34.73 2.81
N PRO A 29 3.07 -35.85 3.07
CA PRO A 29 2.43 -36.66 2.03
C PRO A 29 1.51 -35.88 1.09
N ARG A 30 0.96 -34.74 1.52
CA ARG A 30 0.07 -33.90 0.71
C ARG A 30 0.82 -33.10 -0.37
N PHE A 31 2.14 -32.98 -0.26
CA PHE A 31 2.99 -32.18 -1.14
C PHE A 31 4.32 -32.89 -1.46
N LYS A 32 4.27 -34.14 -1.94
CA LYS A 32 5.50 -34.83 -2.38
C LYS A 32 6.03 -34.24 -3.70
N PRO A 33 7.20 -33.56 -3.70
CA PRO A 33 7.80 -33.08 -4.93
C PRO A 33 8.32 -34.25 -5.77
N SER A 34 8.44 -34.06 -7.08
CA SER A 34 9.10 -35.08 -7.92
C SER A 34 10.62 -35.05 -7.72
N ARG A 35 11.29 -36.16 -8.05
CA ARG A 35 12.77 -36.20 -8.10
C ARG A 35 13.36 -35.07 -8.94
N SER A 36 12.71 -34.74 -10.06
CA SER A 36 13.13 -33.64 -10.93
C SER A 36 13.03 -32.29 -10.25
N ASP A 37 12.03 -32.07 -9.40
CA ASP A 37 11.85 -30.80 -8.67
C ASP A 37 12.92 -30.63 -7.59
N VAL A 38 13.22 -31.71 -6.87
CA VAL A 38 14.29 -31.73 -5.86
C VAL A 38 15.66 -31.54 -6.51
N VAL A 39 15.95 -32.23 -7.62
CA VAL A 39 17.22 -32.05 -8.35
C VAL A 39 17.33 -30.64 -8.92
N ARG A 40 16.23 -30.06 -9.43
CA ARG A 40 16.21 -28.68 -9.95
C ARG A 40 16.53 -27.66 -8.84
N SER A 41 16.00 -27.85 -7.63
CA SER A 41 16.29 -26.94 -6.51
C SER A 41 17.75 -27.03 -6.07
N PHE A 42 18.32 -28.24 -5.99
CA PHE A 42 19.75 -28.41 -5.68
C PHE A 42 20.67 -27.78 -6.73
N ILE A 43 20.34 -27.91 -8.02
CA ILE A 43 21.10 -27.28 -9.11
C ILE A 43 21.01 -25.76 -8.99
N ALA A 44 19.82 -25.21 -8.77
CA ALA A 44 19.63 -23.76 -8.60
C ALA A 44 20.45 -23.22 -7.42
N GLN A 45 20.37 -23.87 -6.26
CA GLN A 45 21.16 -23.52 -5.08
C GLN A 45 22.68 -23.64 -5.34
N GLY A 46 23.10 -24.67 -6.07
CA GLY A 46 24.50 -24.87 -6.46
C GLY A 46 25.02 -23.76 -7.37
N ILE A 47 24.22 -23.34 -8.35
CA ILE A 47 24.52 -22.22 -9.26
C ILE A 47 24.67 -20.92 -8.46
N ASP A 48 23.73 -20.62 -7.57
CA ASP A 48 23.78 -19.40 -6.76
C ASP A 48 24.99 -19.36 -5.81
N ARG A 49 25.34 -20.50 -5.21
CA ARG A 49 26.56 -20.64 -4.39
C ARG A 49 27.83 -20.43 -5.21
N HIS A 50 27.89 -20.99 -6.43
CA HIS A 50 29.05 -20.88 -7.32
C HIS A 50 29.32 -19.43 -7.75
N TYR A 51 28.29 -18.62 -7.94
CA TYR A 51 28.44 -17.19 -8.27
C TYR A 51 28.72 -16.29 -7.05
N GLY A 52 29.02 -16.85 -5.88
CA GLY A 52 29.38 -16.07 -4.70
C GLY A 52 28.23 -15.27 -4.09
N ARG A 53 26.97 -15.61 -4.43
CA ARG A 53 25.76 -15.05 -3.79
C ARG A 53 25.46 -15.69 -2.43
N GLY A 54 26.35 -16.55 -1.94
CA GLY A 54 26.22 -17.31 -0.68
C GLY A 54 26.75 -16.59 0.56
N GLY A 55 26.48 -15.29 0.72
CA GLY A 55 26.60 -14.64 2.03
C GLY A 55 25.29 -14.81 2.78
N GLN A 56 25.28 -15.61 3.86
CA GLN A 56 24.15 -15.91 4.76
C GLN A 56 22.80 -15.30 4.35
N VAL A 57 22.23 -15.80 3.25
CA VAL A 57 20.87 -15.45 2.86
C VAL A 57 20.02 -16.33 3.76
N GLN A 58 19.32 -15.74 4.74
CA GLN A 58 18.09 -16.38 5.22
C GLN A 58 17.36 -16.85 3.97
N ASP A 59 17.04 -18.14 3.83
CA ASP A 59 16.36 -18.73 2.67
C ASP A 59 15.02 -18.02 2.41
N THR A 60 15.05 -16.81 1.88
CA THR A 60 13.88 -16.02 1.57
C THR A 60 13.51 -16.40 0.15
N LEU A 61 12.40 -17.12 0.06
CA LEU A 61 11.79 -17.47 -1.22
C LEU A 61 11.71 -16.22 -2.11
N PRO A 62 12.02 -16.33 -3.42
CA PRO A 62 11.82 -15.22 -4.35
C PRO A 62 10.40 -14.66 -4.26
N LEU A 63 10.23 -13.36 -4.49
CA LEU A 63 8.93 -12.67 -4.38
C LEU A 63 7.78 -13.41 -5.09
N GLY A 64 8.01 -13.92 -6.30
CA GLY A 64 7.00 -14.69 -7.04
C GLY A 64 6.54 -15.97 -6.32
N GLN A 65 7.45 -16.67 -5.65
CA GLN A 65 7.12 -17.85 -4.83
C GLN A 65 6.36 -17.45 -3.57
N ARG A 66 6.78 -16.36 -2.90
CA ARG A 66 6.08 -15.81 -1.73
C ARG A 66 4.65 -15.41 -2.06
N ILE A 67 4.45 -14.69 -3.17
CA ILE A 67 3.13 -14.31 -3.69
C ILE A 67 2.28 -15.54 -4.00
N SER A 68 2.86 -16.59 -4.62
CA SER A 68 2.13 -17.82 -4.93
C SER A 68 1.64 -18.52 -3.67
N LEU A 69 2.49 -18.64 -2.65
CA LEU A 69 2.14 -19.21 -1.35
C LEU A 69 1.08 -18.37 -0.64
N PHE A 70 1.23 -17.05 -0.64
CA PHE A 70 0.25 -16.13 -0.06
C PHE A 70 -1.15 -16.33 -0.65
N PHE A 71 -1.29 -16.42 -1.98
CA PHE A 71 -2.61 -16.66 -2.58
C PHE A 71 -3.18 -18.04 -2.25
N GLN A 72 -2.34 -19.07 -2.10
CA GLN A 72 -2.78 -20.39 -1.65
C GLN A 72 -3.29 -20.35 -0.20
N ILE A 73 -2.58 -19.65 0.68
CA ILE A 73 -2.97 -19.45 2.08
C ILE A 73 -4.29 -18.67 2.17
N CYS A 74 -4.43 -17.57 1.43
CA CYS A 74 -5.66 -16.78 1.41
C CYS A 74 -6.87 -17.60 0.94
N GLN A 75 -6.72 -18.45 -0.09
CA GLN A 75 -7.79 -19.34 -0.52
C GLN A 75 -8.22 -20.32 0.58
N GLN A 76 -7.27 -20.92 1.30
CA GLN A 76 -7.57 -21.82 2.41
C GLN A 76 -8.30 -21.08 3.55
N GLN A 77 -7.81 -19.89 3.90
CA GLN A 77 -8.44 -19.06 4.93
C GLN A 77 -9.87 -18.65 4.53
N GLN A 78 -10.10 -18.29 3.26
CA GLN A 78 -11.45 -17.97 2.76
C GLN A 78 -12.43 -19.15 2.94
N MET A 79 -11.98 -20.37 2.63
CA MET A 79 -12.81 -21.56 2.87
C MET A 79 -13.11 -21.73 4.37
N GLN A 80 -12.12 -21.51 5.24
CA GLN A 80 -12.31 -21.60 6.68
C GLN A 80 -13.28 -20.54 7.22
N TYR A 81 -13.16 -19.29 6.78
CA TYR A 81 -14.11 -18.22 7.12
C TYR A 81 -15.53 -18.57 6.70
N ALA A 82 -15.71 -19.15 5.50
CA ALA A 82 -17.00 -19.60 5.03
C ALA A 82 -17.60 -20.73 5.89
N LEU A 83 -16.78 -21.70 6.29
CA LEU A 83 -17.19 -22.79 7.20
C LEU A 83 -17.62 -22.27 8.57
N GLU A 84 -16.90 -21.26 9.09
CA GLU A 84 -17.19 -20.65 10.39
C GLU A 84 -18.28 -19.56 10.34
N SER A 85 -18.89 -19.32 9.16
CA SER A 85 -19.84 -18.20 8.94
C SER A 85 -19.28 -16.83 9.36
N LYS A 86 -17.96 -16.65 9.27
CA LYS A 86 -17.26 -15.41 9.58
C LYS A 86 -16.91 -14.67 8.30
N ARG A 87 -16.78 -13.35 8.39
CA ARG A 87 -16.26 -12.53 7.27
C ARG A 87 -14.73 -12.45 7.35
N PRO A 88 -14.03 -12.51 6.21
CA PRO A 88 -12.59 -12.27 6.20
C PRO A 88 -12.29 -10.82 6.63
N PRO A 89 -11.08 -10.54 7.14
CA PRO A 89 -10.65 -9.18 7.45
C PRO A 89 -10.61 -8.33 6.18
N VAL A 90 -11.07 -7.09 6.30
CA VAL A 90 -11.13 -6.10 5.22
C VAL A 90 -10.39 -4.83 5.61
N LEU A 91 -9.74 -4.20 4.64
CA LEU A 91 -9.04 -2.93 4.73
C LEU A 91 -10.04 -1.78 4.65
N GLY A 92 -9.69 -0.58 5.14
CA GLY A 92 -10.53 0.62 4.99
C GLY A 92 -11.82 0.58 5.82
N GLN A 93 -11.94 -0.38 6.75
CA GLN A 93 -13.13 -0.50 7.59
C GLN A 93 -13.18 0.68 8.59
N ARG A 94 -14.16 1.58 8.40
CA ARG A 94 -14.42 2.72 9.28
C ARG A 94 -15.86 2.64 9.82
N ARG A 95 -16.16 3.29 10.95
CA ARG A 95 -17.53 3.33 11.47
C ARG A 95 -18.46 3.94 10.42
N GLY A 96 -19.50 3.21 10.03
CA GLY A 96 -20.47 3.66 9.03
C GLY A 96 -20.02 3.53 7.58
N HIS A 97 -18.87 2.90 7.31
CA HIS A 97 -18.39 2.60 5.97
C HIS A 97 -18.17 1.10 5.80
N ASP A 98 -18.92 0.47 4.89
CA ASP A 98 -18.72 -0.92 4.53
C ASP A 98 -17.61 -1.04 3.50
N SER A 99 -16.50 -1.69 3.88
CA SER A 99 -15.44 -2.06 2.94
C SER A 99 -15.51 -3.54 2.59
N ASN A 100 -15.14 -3.88 1.36
CA ASN A 100 -14.99 -5.25 0.89
C ASN A 100 -13.58 -5.56 0.34
N ILE A 101 -12.63 -4.65 0.53
CA ILE A 101 -11.24 -4.83 0.09
C ILE A 101 -10.53 -5.74 1.08
N THR A 102 -10.12 -6.93 0.65
CA THR A 102 -9.29 -7.82 1.47
C THR A 102 -7.79 -7.58 1.24
N PRO A 103 -6.89 -7.99 2.16
CA PRO A 103 -5.46 -7.99 1.91
C PRO A 103 -5.08 -8.74 0.62
N GLU A 104 -5.76 -9.85 0.33
CA GLU A 104 -5.61 -10.58 -0.93
C GLU A 104 -5.94 -9.73 -2.16
N ALA A 105 -7.06 -9.01 -2.12
CA ALA A 105 -7.48 -8.11 -3.19
C ALA A 105 -6.42 -7.05 -3.46
N LEU A 106 -5.88 -6.45 -2.38
CA LEU A 106 -4.84 -5.44 -2.47
C LEU A 106 -3.55 -6.00 -3.09
N VAL A 107 -3.03 -7.11 -2.56
CA VAL A 107 -1.78 -7.71 -3.06
C VAL A 107 -1.90 -8.10 -4.53
N ARG A 108 -3.07 -8.60 -4.95
CA ARG A 108 -3.37 -8.87 -6.36
C ARG A 108 -3.27 -7.59 -7.20
N GLN A 109 -3.85 -6.49 -6.74
CA GLN A 109 -3.81 -5.22 -7.47
C GLN A 109 -2.41 -4.63 -7.56
N VAL A 110 -1.68 -4.63 -6.45
CA VAL A 110 -0.27 -4.21 -6.38
C VAL A 110 0.56 -4.99 -7.40
N TYR A 111 0.42 -6.31 -7.44
CA TYR A 111 1.16 -7.16 -8.37
C TYR A 111 0.75 -6.93 -9.84
N LEU A 112 -0.55 -6.91 -10.14
CA LEU A 112 -1.06 -6.71 -11.51
C LEU A 112 -0.67 -5.33 -12.09
N GLN A 113 -0.61 -4.31 -11.24
CA GLN A 113 -0.24 -2.95 -11.63
C GLN A 113 1.25 -2.65 -11.47
N ARG A 114 2.05 -3.67 -11.14
CA ARG A 114 3.52 -3.60 -11.01
C ARG A 114 4.00 -2.55 -10.00
N MET A 115 3.24 -2.35 -8.93
CA MET A 115 3.60 -1.48 -7.80
C MET A 115 4.58 -2.19 -6.86
N PHE A 116 5.71 -2.67 -7.38
CA PHE A 116 6.63 -3.55 -6.64
C PHE A 116 7.27 -2.88 -5.41
N TRP A 117 7.29 -1.54 -5.37
CA TRP A 117 7.69 -0.76 -4.20
C TRP A 117 6.91 -1.14 -2.94
N PHE A 118 5.68 -1.67 -3.07
CA PHE A 118 4.87 -2.11 -1.94
C PHE A 118 5.55 -3.24 -1.14
N PHE A 119 6.33 -4.10 -1.80
CA PHE A 119 7.03 -5.20 -1.13
C PHE A 119 8.30 -4.73 -0.40
N GLU A 120 8.70 -3.47 -0.56
CA GLU A 120 9.84 -2.88 0.15
C GLU A 120 9.43 -2.20 1.46
N LEU A 121 8.16 -2.31 1.86
CA LEU A 121 7.62 -1.64 3.05
C LEU A 121 7.95 -2.39 4.33
N ASP A 122 8.20 -1.63 5.39
CA ASP A 122 8.26 -2.18 6.74
C ASP A 122 6.87 -2.25 7.40
N ARG A 123 6.80 -2.88 8.58
CA ARG A 123 5.57 -3.01 9.36
C ARG A 123 4.94 -1.64 9.69
N SER A 124 5.74 -0.59 9.91
CA SER A 124 5.23 0.73 10.28
C SER A 124 4.58 1.44 9.09
N SER A 125 5.17 1.36 7.90
CA SER A 125 4.61 1.88 6.67
C SER A 125 3.38 1.11 6.21
N LEU A 126 3.33 -0.20 6.42
CA LEU A 126 2.10 -0.98 6.21
C LEU A 126 0.98 -0.52 7.15
N ALA A 127 1.29 -0.29 8.44
CA ALA A 127 0.32 0.23 9.41
C ALA A 127 -0.18 1.63 9.07
N ALA A 128 0.66 2.46 8.44
CA ALA A 128 0.28 3.79 7.96
C ALA A 128 -0.71 3.73 6.78
N ILE A 129 -0.67 2.67 5.97
CA ILE A 129 -1.67 2.41 4.93
C ILE A 129 -2.95 1.88 5.57
N ASP A 130 -2.87 0.75 6.28
CA ASP A 130 -3.97 0.17 7.02
C ASP A 130 -3.45 -0.83 8.07
N GLY A 131 -3.96 -0.76 9.30
CA GLY A 131 -3.53 -1.64 10.39
C GLY A 131 -3.70 -3.14 10.11
N VAL A 132 -4.66 -3.53 9.28
CA VAL A 132 -4.92 -4.93 8.90
C VAL A 132 -3.76 -5.50 8.06
N LEU A 133 -2.98 -4.66 7.36
CA LEU A 133 -1.82 -5.09 6.57
C LEU A 133 -0.64 -5.54 7.43
N THR A 134 -0.69 -5.35 8.75
CA THR A 134 0.36 -5.80 9.68
C THR A 134 0.25 -7.29 10.03
N CYS A 135 -0.65 -8.04 9.39
CA CYS A 135 -0.78 -9.48 9.57
C CYS A 135 0.43 -10.25 9.01
N ASP A 136 0.72 -11.41 9.59
CA ASP A 136 1.93 -12.18 9.29
C ASP A 136 1.97 -12.65 7.82
N GLU A 137 0.82 -12.89 7.21
CA GLU A 137 0.72 -13.28 5.80
C GLU A 137 1.23 -12.18 4.87
N VAL A 138 0.84 -10.93 5.10
CA VAL A 138 1.30 -9.79 4.30
C VAL A 138 2.76 -9.47 4.62
N LEU A 139 3.17 -9.53 5.88
CA LEU A 139 4.57 -9.31 6.28
C LEU A 139 5.52 -10.32 5.64
N SER A 140 5.07 -11.57 5.43
CA SER A 140 5.89 -12.58 4.75
C SER A 140 6.24 -12.22 3.29
N LEU A 141 5.47 -11.31 2.68
CA LEU A 141 5.71 -10.82 1.31
C LEU A 141 6.77 -9.70 1.26
N MET A 142 7.09 -9.07 2.39
CA MET A 142 7.99 -7.92 2.43
C MET A 142 9.45 -8.34 2.29
N GLU A 143 10.27 -7.53 1.62
CA GLU A 143 11.70 -7.77 1.52
C GLU A 143 12.36 -7.73 2.91
N PRO A 144 13.38 -8.59 3.17
CA PRO A 144 14.08 -8.62 4.46
C PRO A 144 14.70 -7.28 4.83
N GLU A 145 15.13 -6.52 3.82
CA GLU A 145 15.64 -5.16 3.96
C GLU A 145 14.64 -4.16 3.36
N PRO A 146 13.88 -3.43 4.20
CA PRO A 146 12.94 -2.44 3.73
C PRO A 146 13.63 -1.26 3.01
N GLY A 147 12.99 -0.79 1.94
CA GLY A 147 13.41 0.39 1.19
C GLY A 147 13.16 1.65 2.01
N ARG A 148 14.20 2.21 2.64
CA ARG A 148 14.07 3.39 3.52
C ARG A 148 13.41 4.59 2.84
N GLU A 149 13.75 4.86 1.58
CA GLU A 149 13.16 5.95 0.80
C GLU A 149 11.67 5.70 0.54
N VAL A 150 11.30 4.48 0.15
CA VAL A 150 9.91 4.10 -0.13
C VAL A 150 9.07 4.19 1.15
N CYS A 151 9.60 3.71 2.28
CA CYS A 151 8.92 3.80 3.57
C CYS A 151 8.68 5.26 3.99
N ALA A 152 9.68 6.13 3.79
CA ALA A 152 9.56 7.55 4.06
C ALA A 152 8.51 8.23 3.17
N GLU A 153 8.48 7.91 1.86
CA GLU A 153 7.46 8.40 0.92
C GLU A 153 6.05 7.94 1.33
N VAL A 154 5.86 6.67 1.69
CA VAL A 154 4.57 6.15 2.15
C VAL A 154 4.08 6.88 3.40
N ASN A 155 4.95 7.03 4.39
CA ASN A 155 4.60 7.73 5.63
C ASN A 155 4.28 9.21 5.38
N GLY A 156 5.04 9.88 4.50
CA GLY A 156 4.78 11.27 4.11
C GLY A 156 3.45 11.44 3.40
N VAL A 157 3.14 10.57 2.44
CA VAL A 157 1.84 10.59 1.73
C VAL A 157 0.68 10.29 2.68
N ALA A 158 0.85 9.34 3.62
CA ALA A 158 -0.18 9.03 4.62
C ALA A 158 -0.51 10.25 5.50
N GLN A 159 0.50 10.96 6.00
CA GLN A 159 0.32 12.18 6.79
C GLN A 159 -0.39 13.28 5.99
N LEU A 160 -0.01 13.44 4.73
CA LEU A 160 -0.58 14.44 3.83
C LEU A 160 -2.06 14.14 3.52
N LEU A 161 -2.42 12.89 3.22
CA LEU A 161 -3.81 12.49 3.02
C LEU A 161 -4.63 12.64 4.31
N ALA A 162 -4.06 12.33 5.47
CA ALA A 162 -4.71 12.53 6.77
C ALA A 162 -5.00 14.02 7.02
N MET A 163 -4.06 14.92 6.70
CA MET A 163 -4.28 16.37 6.78
C MET A 163 -5.47 16.79 5.89
N PHE A 164 -5.49 16.39 4.61
CA PHE A 164 -6.59 16.74 3.71
C PHE A 164 -7.93 16.15 4.16
N SER A 165 -7.94 14.93 4.71
CA SER A 165 -9.13 14.33 5.28
C SER A 165 -9.67 15.13 6.48
N GLN A 166 -8.79 15.65 7.34
CA GLN A 166 -9.19 16.53 8.44
C GLN A 166 -9.75 17.87 7.95
N ILE A 167 -9.10 18.52 6.98
CA ILE A 167 -9.58 19.77 6.37
C ILE A 167 -10.99 19.57 5.80
N GLU A 168 -11.21 18.47 5.07
CA GLU A 168 -12.50 18.14 4.48
C GLU A 168 -13.56 17.87 5.56
N ALA A 169 -13.23 17.09 6.60
CA ALA A 169 -14.14 16.81 7.70
C ALA A 169 -14.58 18.09 8.46
N VAL A 170 -13.63 19.00 8.74
CA VAL A 170 -13.93 20.28 9.38
C VAL A 170 -14.85 21.13 8.50
N ARG A 171 -14.61 21.16 7.19
CA ARG A 171 -15.45 21.90 6.25
C ARG A 171 -16.85 21.32 6.13
N GLN A 172 -16.98 20.01 6.01
CA GLN A 172 -18.29 19.34 5.95
C GLN A 172 -19.09 19.55 7.24
N GLN A 173 -18.44 19.48 8.40
CA GLN A 173 -19.10 19.77 9.68
C GLN A 173 -19.58 21.23 9.73
N ALA A 174 -18.73 22.18 9.35
CA ALA A 174 -19.10 23.60 9.31
C ALA A 174 -20.24 23.89 8.33
N GLU A 175 -20.28 23.19 7.18
CA GLU A 175 -21.38 23.33 6.21
C GLU A 175 -22.70 22.75 6.74
N GLN A 176 -22.67 21.68 7.54
CA GLN A 176 -23.85 21.16 8.24
C GLN A 176 -24.36 22.13 9.31
N ASP A 177 -23.46 22.83 9.99
CA ASP A 177 -23.77 23.83 11.02
C ASP A 177 -23.97 25.25 10.44
N SER A 178 -24.11 25.39 9.12
CA SER A 178 -24.22 26.69 8.41
C SER A 178 -25.45 27.54 8.77
N GLY A 179 -26.36 27.02 9.60
CA GLY A 179 -27.47 27.79 10.15
C GLY A 179 -27.05 28.86 11.17
N TYR A 180 -25.83 28.80 11.71
CA TYR A 180 -25.28 29.80 12.62
C TYR A 180 -24.46 30.85 11.86
N THR A 181 -24.76 32.14 12.10
CA THR A 181 -24.14 33.28 11.38
C THR A 181 -22.63 33.36 11.56
N ASP A 182 -22.11 33.01 12.75
CA ASP A 182 -20.69 32.99 13.06
C ASP A 182 -19.93 31.92 12.24
N ILE A 183 -20.51 30.74 12.08
CA ILE A 183 -19.94 29.66 11.25
C ILE A 183 -19.95 30.07 9.78
N GLN A 184 -21.00 30.73 9.31
CA GLN A 184 -21.10 31.21 7.93
C GLN A 184 -20.05 32.29 7.60
N GLU A 185 -19.76 33.19 8.55
CA GLU A 185 -18.67 34.18 8.43
C GLU A 185 -17.30 33.49 8.34
N LYS A 186 -17.05 32.50 9.22
CA LYS A 186 -15.82 31.69 9.22
C LYS A 186 -15.61 30.93 7.91
N ILE A 187 -16.66 30.29 7.36
CA ILE A 187 -16.59 29.60 6.06
C ILE A 187 -16.29 30.59 4.93
N THR A 188 -16.95 31.76 4.93
CA THR A 188 -16.71 32.81 3.94
C THR A 188 -15.26 33.28 3.98
N LEU A 189 -14.71 33.46 5.18
CA LEU A 189 -13.32 33.85 5.39
C LEU A 189 -12.36 32.79 4.86
N ILE A 190 -12.59 31.50 5.16
CA ILE A 190 -11.77 30.40 4.65
C ILE A 190 -11.78 30.39 3.12
N ARG A 191 -12.96 30.48 2.50
CA ARG A 191 -13.10 30.53 1.03
C ARG A 191 -12.38 31.74 0.43
N HIS A 192 -12.46 32.90 1.09
CA HIS A 192 -11.78 34.12 0.64
C HIS A 192 -10.26 33.96 0.63
N TYR A 193 -9.66 33.52 1.75
CA TYR A 193 -8.21 33.34 1.84
C TYR A 193 -7.71 32.21 0.94
N ALA A 194 -8.38 31.07 0.93
CA ALA A 194 -7.99 29.96 0.06
C ALA A 194 -8.02 30.35 -1.43
N SER A 195 -9.03 31.12 -1.86
CA SER A 195 -9.09 31.61 -3.24
C SER A 195 -8.01 32.66 -3.53
N ARG A 196 -7.84 33.64 -2.63
CA ARG A 196 -6.86 34.73 -2.79
C ARG A 196 -5.42 34.23 -2.84
N CYS A 197 -5.07 33.33 -1.93
CA CYS A 197 -3.73 32.77 -1.77
C CYS A 197 -3.52 31.48 -2.60
N ARG A 198 -4.52 31.05 -3.37
CA ARG A 198 -4.50 29.79 -4.17
C ARG A 198 -4.15 28.56 -3.34
N ILE A 199 -4.66 28.47 -2.11
CA ILE A 199 -4.43 27.34 -1.21
C ILE A 199 -5.34 26.17 -1.64
N PRO A 200 -4.78 25.02 -2.03
CA PRO A 200 -5.58 23.86 -2.38
C PRO A 200 -6.19 23.26 -1.09
N LEU A 201 -7.51 23.29 -0.96
CA LEU A 201 -8.22 22.69 0.20
C LEU A 201 -8.60 21.22 -0.02
N HIS A 202 -8.33 20.68 -1.20
CA HIS A 202 -8.55 19.28 -1.55
C HIS A 202 -7.26 18.73 -2.17
N PHE A 203 -7.08 17.42 -2.06
CA PHE A 203 -5.96 16.73 -2.66
C PHE A 203 -6.30 16.30 -4.09
N ASP A 204 -5.61 16.89 -5.08
CA ASP A 204 -5.83 16.63 -6.51
C ASP A 204 -4.81 15.65 -7.10
N GLY A 205 -3.87 15.16 -6.28
CA GLY A 205 -2.72 14.37 -6.71
C GLY A 205 -1.43 15.19 -6.78
N TYR A 206 -0.31 14.50 -6.98
CA TYR A 206 1.00 15.10 -7.23
C TYR A 206 1.21 15.36 -8.73
N PRO A 207 2.21 16.16 -9.12
CA PRO A 207 2.60 16.31 -10.52
C PRO A 207 2.88 14.95 -11.18
N GLU A 208 2.69 14.84 -12.50
CA GLU A 208 2.88 13.59 -13.25
C GLU A 208 4.28 13.00 -13.06
N THR A 209 5.30 13.85 -12.89
CA THR A 209 6.69 13.44 -12.63
C THR A 209 6.86 12.66 -11.33
N TRP A 210 5.94 12.80 -10.37
CA TRP A 210 5.98 12.15 -9.06
C TRP A 210 5.16 10.85 -9.08
N VAL A 211 5.54 9.94 -9.99
CA VAL A 211 4.77 8.72 -10.29
C VAL A 211 4.52 7.86 -9.03
N ARG A 212 5.54 7.61 -8.21
CA ARG A 212 5.40 6.74 -7.01
C ARG A 212 4.47 7.36 -5.96
N HIS A 213 4.59 8.66 -5.72
CA HIS A 213 3.72 9.38 -4.78
C HIS A 213 2.25 9.30 -5.20
N ASN A 214 1.99 9.43 -6.51
CA ASN A 214 0.65 9.26 -7.05
C ASN A 214 0.14 7.82 -6.92
N GLN A 215 0.98 6.81 -7.15
CA GLN A 215 0.61 5.40 -6.92
C GLN A 215 0.28 5.13 -5.45
N ILE A 216 1.10 5.61 -4.51
CA ILE A 216 0.88 5.49 -3.07
C ILE A 216 -0.44 6.16 -2.69
N ALA A 217 -0.64 7.41 -3.10
CA ALA A 217 -1.83 8.18 -2.76
C ALA A 217 -3.10 7.50 -3.29
N SER A 218 -3.08 7.04 -4.54
CA SER A 218 -4.23 6.36 -5.14
C SER A 218 -4.48 4.99 -4.52
N LEU A 219 -3.46 4.27 -4.07
CA LEU A 219 -3.64 3.01 -3.34
C LEU A 219 -4.34 3.27 -1.99
N MET A 220 -3.90 4.29 -1.24
CA MET A 220 -4.52 4.66 0.03
C MET A 220 -5.96 5.14 -0.16
N GLN A 221 -6.22 6.02 -1.13
CA GLN A 221 -7.57 6.48 -1.46
C GLN A 221 -8.48 5.33 -1.91
N TRP A 222 -7.96 4.39 -2.70
CA TRP A 222 -8.71 3.21 -3.11
C TRP A 222 -9.11 2.34 -1.90
N ILE A 223 -8.24 2.22 -0.90
CA ILE A 223 -8.56 1.54 0.37
C ILE A 223 -9.63 2.32 1.14
N GLU A 224 -9.49 3.65 1.25
CA GLU A 224 -10.46 4.51 1.93
C GLU A 224 -11.85 4.47 1.29
N GLU A 225 -11.93 4.39 -0.04
CA GLU A 225 -13.18 4.21 -0.78
C GLU A 225 -13.85 2.86 -0.49
N GLY A 226 -13.10 1.88 0.01
CA GLY A 226 -13.60 0.58 0.48
C GLY A 226 -14.30 -0.30 -0.55
N LYS A 227 -14.25 0.07 -1.84
CA LYS A 227 -14.97 -0.62 -2.93
C LYS A 227 -13.97 -1.35 -3.83
N ALA A 228 -13.56 -2.54 -3.42
CA ALA A 228 -13.18 -3.56 -4.40
C ALA A 228 -14.46 -3.92 -5.18
N GLY A 229 -14.44 -3.84 -6.49
CA GLY A 229 -15.61 -4.12 -7.31
C GLY A 229 -16.12 -5.54 -7.03
N ASN A 230 -17.39 -5.81 -7.33
CA ASN A 230 -17.88 -7.18 -7.26
C ASN A 230 -16.97 -8.09 -8.11
N TYR A 231 -16.45 -9.17 -7.51
CA TYR A 231 -15.66 -10.22 -8.17
C TYR A 231 -16.38 -10.91 -9.35
N LEU A 232 -17.61 -10.50 -9.70
CA LEU A 232 -18.45 -11.10 -10.73
C LEU A 232 -18.92 -10.17 -11.85
N CYS A 233 -18.67 -8.83 -11.86
CA CYS A 233 -18.61 -7.97 -13.07
C CYS A 233 -18.64 -6.45 -12.79
N SER A 234 -17.89 -5.75 -13.64
CA SER A 234 -18.03 -4.38 -14.19
C SER A 234 -18.14 -3.17 -13.24
N GLY A 235 -17.07 -2.37 -13.22
CA GLY A 235 -17.22 -0.92 -13.23
C GLY A 235 -16.07 -0.14 -12.60
N TYR A 236 -15.88 -0.29 -11.29
CA TYR A 236 -15.15 0.74 -10.52
C TYR A 236 -14.32 0.25 -9.34
N GLY A 237 -13.93 -1.02 -9.29
CA GLY A 237 -13.10 -1.49 -8.17
C GLY A 237 -12.18 -2.65 -8.46
N SER A 238 -11.79 -2.85 -9.72
CA SER A 238 -10.79 -3.84 -10.11
C SER A 238 -9.44 -3.23 -10.44
N ARG A 239 -9.28 -1.91 -10.37
CA ARG A 239 -8.04 -1.20 -10.69
C ARG A 239 -7.91 0.06 -9.86
N ILE A 240 -6.70 0.34 -9.42
CA ILE A 240 -6.32 1.58 -8.71
C ILE A 240 -6.10 2.64 -9.78
N PHE A 241 -6.88 3.72 -9.74
CA PHE A 241 -6.77 4.80 -10.72
C PHE A 241 -5.84 5.88 -10.18
N THR A 242 -4.66 5.98 -10.80
CA THR A 242 -3.70 7.04 -10.47
C THR A 242 -4.22 8.38 -10.99
N ARG A 243 -4.33 9.36 -10.08
CA ARG A 243 -4.64 10.76 -10.42
C ARG A 243 -3.37 11.60 -10.33
N HIS A 244 -3.33 12.67 -11.12
CA HIS A 244 -2.22 13.60 -11.17
C HIS A 244 -2.78 15.02 -11.11
N SER A 245 -2.06 15.92 -10.46
CA SER A 245 -2.37 17.34 -10.50
C SER A 245 -1.71 17.98 -11.72
N GLU A 246 -2.43 18.89 -12.37
CA GLU A 246 -1.90 19.75 -13.44
C GLU A 246 -0.94 20.82 -12.88
N ASN A 247 -0.95 21.05 -11.57
CA ASN A 247 -0.08 22.01 -10.90
C ASN A 247 1.28 21.38 -10.61
N ALA A 248 2.33 21.83 -11.32
CA ALA A 248 3.70 21.37 -11.14
C ALA A 248 4.27 21.62 -9.73
N ASP A 249 3.72 22.58 -9.00
CA ASP A 249 4.15 22.94 -7.64
C ASP A 249 3.35 22.25 -6.54
N ALA A 250 2.34 21.42 -6.88
CA ALA A 250 1.45 20.79 -5.92
C ALA A 250 2.20 20.07 -4.79
N GLY A 251 3.25 19.31 -5.12
CA GLY A 251 4.07 18.62 -4.11
C GLY A 251 4.73 19.57 -3.10
N ARG A 252 5.25 20.72 -3.56
CA ARG A 252 5.86 21.73 -2.67
C ARG A 252 4.81 22.43 -1.82
N GLN A 253 3.69 22.80 -2.42
CA GLN A 253 2.58 23.45 -1.74
C GLN A 253 2.01 22.56 -0.64
N TYR A 254 1.79 21.27 -0.92
CA TYR A 254 1.30 20.33 0.07
C TYR A 254 2.28 20.09 1.21
N ALA A 255 3.59 20.06 0.94
CA ALA A 255 4.60 19.95 1.98
C ALA A 255 4.60 21.18 2.93
N GLN A 256 4.45 22.38 2.37
CA GLN A 256 4.31 23.62 3.17
C GLN A 256 3.02 23.62 3.99
N MET A 257 1.90 23.19 3.40
CA MET A 257 0.65 23.01 4.11
C MET A 257 0.76 22.02 5.26
N LEU A 258 1.42 20.88 5.04
CA LEU A 258 1.62 19.87 6.08
C LEU A 258 2.45 20.41 7.25
N GLN A 259 3.48 21.21 6.97
CA GLN A 259 4.27 21.86 8.01
C GLN A 259 3.40 22.84 8.84
N VAL A 260 2.62 23.70 8.20
CA VAL A 260 1.72 24.65 8.89
C VAL A 260 0.66 23.90 9.70
N HIS A 261 0.09 22.83 9.14
CA HIS A 261 -0.90 21.99 9.81
C HIS A 261 -0.32 21.34 11.08
N GLN A 262 0.90 20.81 11.00
CA GLN A 262 1.60 20.25 12.16
C GLN A 262 1.93 21.30 13.22
N ASP A 263 2.30 22.52 12.82
CA ASP A 263 2.55 23.62 13.75
C ASP A 263 1.27 24.02 14.53
N ILE A 264 0.09 23.94 13.88
CA ILE A 264 -1.20 24.32 14.47
C ILE A 264 -1.78 23.21 15.33
N THR A 265 -1.72 21.96 14.85
CA THR A 265 -2.34 20.82 15.53
C THR A 265 -1.41 20.18 16.59
N GLY A 266 -0.10 20.44 16.52
CA GLY A 266 0.88 19.80 17.39
C GLY A 266 0.95 18.29 17.20
N GLU A 267 1.62 17.57 18.11
CA GLU A 267 1.66 16.11 18.09
C GLU A 267 0.30 15.52 18.52
N GLY A 268 -0.60 15.31 17.55
CA GLY A 268 -1.84 14.56 17.73
C GLY A 268 -3.09 15.38 18.05
N GLY A 269 -3.05 16.71 17.90
CA GLY A 269 -4.25 17.54 17.95
C GLY A 269 -5.16 17.34 16.75
N LYS A 270 -6.45 17.61 16.92
CA LYS A 270 -7.42 17.63 15.82
C LYS A 270 -7.53 19.05 15.27
N LEU A 271 -7.52 19.18 13.95
CA LEU A 271 -7.87 20.43 13.31
C LEU A 271 -9.35 20.74 13.58
N ASP A 272 -9.65 21.95 14.04
CA ASP A 272 -10.99 22.51 14.17
C ASP A 272 -11.17 23.70 13.20
N LEU A 273 -12.35 24.33 13.21
CA LEU A 273 -12.67 25.40 12.27
C LEU A 273 -11.78 26.65 12.49
N ASP A 274 -11.44 26.97 13.73
CA ASP A 274 -10.57 28.11 14.05
C ASP A 274 -9.11 27.82 13.69
N GLY A 275 -8.62 26.60 13.92
CA GLY A 275 -7.33 26.14 13.45
C GLY A 275 -7.21 26.17 11.92
N LEU A 276 -8.28 25.82 11.20
CA LEU A 276 -8.32 25.92 9.74
C LEU A 276 -8.24 27.39 9.26
N ILE A 277 -8.87 28.33 9.98
CA ILE A 277 -8.73 29.77 9.70
C ILE A 277 -7.28 30.22 9.90
N VAL A 278 -6.66 29.85 11.02
CA VAL A 278 -5.26 30.16 11.32
C VAL A 278 -4.35 29.60 10.23
N MET A 279 -4.62 28.38 9.77
CA MET A 279 -3.88 27.74 8.68
C MET A 279 -3.96 28.55 7.38
N VAL A 280 -5.16 28.88 6.89
CA VAL A 280 -5.32 29.61 5.61
C VAL A 280 -4.86 31.07 5.67
N GLN A 281 -4.69 31.62 6.87
CA GLN A 281 -4.13 32.95 7.09
C GLN A 281 -2.60 32.95 7.23
N ASP A 282 -1.96 31.79 7.36
CA ASP A 282 -0.50 31.70 7.48
C ASP A 282 0.17 32.19 6.20
N ARG A 283 1.10 33.13 6.35
CA ARG A 283 1.81 33.77 5.23
C ARG A 283 2.64 32.78 4.41
N ARG A 284 3.02 31.64 4.99
CA ARG A 284 3.76 30.58 4.29
C ARG A 284 2.92 29.89 3.21
N LEU A 285 1.59 30.02 3.27
CA LEU A 285 0.65 29.42 2.31
C LEU A 285 0.17 30.40 1.23
N ASP A 286 0.84 31.55 1.06
CA ASP A 286 0.52 32.45 -0.05
C ASP A 286 1.17 31.95 -1.36
N PHE A 287 0.39 31.18 -2.13
CA PHE A 287 0.79 30.62 -3.42
C PHE A 287 0.32 31.48 -4.61
N SER A 288 -0.10 32.72 -4.36
CA SER A 288 -0.56 33.63 -5.40
C SER A 288 0.58 34.17 -6.28
N THR A 289 1.80 34.21 -5.75
CA THR A 289 3.02 34.56 -6.48
C THR A 289 3.81 33.30 -6.87
N PRO A 290 4.15 33.12 -8.16
CA PRO A 290 5.01 32.01 -8.58
C PRO A 290 6.41 32.15 -7.96
N ALA A 291 6.99 31.01 -7.57
CA ALA A 291 8.35 30.90 -7.06
C ALA A 291 9.41 31.10 -8.16
#